data_AF-A0A3S3RLP6-F1
#
_entry.id   AF-A0A3S3RLP6-F1
#
_cell.length_a   1.000
_cell.length_b   1.000
_cell.length_c   1.000
_cell.angle_alpha   90.00
_cell.angle_beta   90.00
_cell.angle_gamma   90.00
#
_symmetry.space_group_name_H-M   'P 1'
#
loop_
_entity.id
_entity.type
_entity.pdbx_description
1 polymer ?
#
loop_
_entity_poly.entity_id
_entity_poly.type
_entity_poly.pdbx_seq_one_letter_code
_entity_poly.pdbx_strand_id
1 'polypeptide(L)'
;MKDAELRSPVSFVANVARLPQKGLPILVEADQRQREALAAEYELLSVESYRAELLVASWKRNGVKVTGRVEADITQACIVTLEPVSAHIDEPVEALFLPEQSKLGREGFEGGGEIILDADGPDSPETFSG
;
A
#
# COMPACT_ATOMS: atom_id res chain seq x y z
N MET A 1 14.16 -20.55 6.82
CA MET A 1 13.46 -19.43 7.48
C MET A 1 13.23 -18.36 6.43
N LYS A 2 12.30 -18.64 5.51
CA LYS A 2 11.89 -17.78 4.39
C LYS A 2 10.37 -17.66 4.53
N ASP A 3 9.82 -16.49 4.28
CA ASP A 3 8.38 -16.24 4.12
C ASP A 3 7.54 -16.10 5.41
N ALA A 4 8.10 -15.50 6.46
CA ALA A 4 7.27 -14.68 7.35
C ALA A 4 7.37 -13.24 6.85
N GLU A 5 6.81 -12.99 5.66
CA GLU A 5 6.63 -11.65 5.11
C GLU A 5 5.92 -10.81 6.18
N LEU A 6 6.45 -9.62 6.44
CA LEU A 6 5.93 -8.66 7.41
C LEU A 6 4.50 -8.28 6.99
N ARG A 7 3.53 -9.04 7.50
CA ARG A 7 2.12 -8.78 7.24
C ARG A 7 1.72 -7.60 8.10
N SER A 8 1.41 -6.48 7.45
CA SER A 8 0.94 -5.28 8.14
C SER A 8 -0.23 -5.63 9.09
N PRO A 9 -0.28 -4.99 10.28
CA PRO A 9 -1.40 -5.08 11.22
C PRO A 9 -2.76 -4.78 10.59
N VAL A 10 -2.77 -3.98 9.51
CA VAL A 10 -3.96 -3.58 8.75
C VAL A 10 -3.91 -4.16 7.33
N SER A 11 -4.01 -5.49 7.23
CA SER A 11 -3.95 -6.20 5.95
C SER A 11 -5.28 -6.85 5.57
N PHE A 12 -5.59 -6.81 4.28
CA PHE A 12 -6.75 -7.49 3.67
C PHE A 12 -6.30 -8.38 2.52
N VAL A 13 -6.82 -9.60 2.46
CA VAL A 13 -6.51 -10.56 1.38
C VAL A 13 -7.65 -10.56 0.37
N ALA A 14 -7.34 -10.15 -0.87
CA ALA A 14 -8.29 -10.18 -1.98
C ALA A 14 -7.97 -11.34 -2.94
N ASN A 15 -9.00 -12.06 -3.39
CA ASN A 15 -8.83 -13.07 -4.44
C ASN A 15 -8.95 -12.40 -5.82
N VAL A 16 -7.81 -12.22 -6.48
CA VAL A 16 -7.72 -11.52 -7.78
C VAL A 16 -8.54 -12.19 -8.87
N ALA A 17 -8.58 -13.54 -8.90
CA ALA A 17 -9.33 -14.30 -9.91
C ALA A 17 -10.85 -14.13 -9.79
N ARG A 18 -11.35 -13.56 -8.69
CA ARG A 18 -12.77 -13.39 -8.38
C ARG A 18 -13.18 -11.93 -8.21
N LEU A 19 -12.38 -10.98 -8.70
CA LEU A 19 -12.73 -9.56 -8.61
C LEU A 19 -14.03 -9.25 -9.39
N PRO A 20 -14.99 -8.52 -8.79
CA PRO A 20 -16.16 -8.04 -9.51
C PRO A 20 -15.78 -7.10 -10.65
N GLN A 21 -16.61 -7.04 -11.70
CA GLN A 21 -16.36 -6.14 -12.85
C GLN A 21 -16.25 -4.66 -12.46
N LYS A 22 -16.98 -4.23 -11.41
CA LYS A 22 -16.94 -2.86 -10.90
C LYS A 22 -15.81 -2.61 -9.87
N GLY A 23 -14.98 -3.62 -9.60
CA GLY A 23 -14.01 -3.61 -8.52
C GLY A 23 -14.60 -4.10 -7.18
N LEU A 24 -13.69 -4.43 -6.27
CA LEU A 24 -13.97 -4.84 -4.90
C LEU A 24 -13.69 -3.65 -3.96
N PRO A 25 -14.72 -3.01 -3.38
CA PRO A 25 -14.52 -2.02 -2.34
C PRO A 25 -14.05 -2.71 -1.05
N ILE A 26 -13.06 -2.11 -0.39
CA ILE A 26 -12.49 -2.58 0.86
C ILE A 26 -12.46 -1.40 1.83
N LEU A 27 -12.99 -1.61 3.02
CA LEU A 27 -12.84 -0.70 4.15
C LEU A 27 -11.99 -1.41 5.21
N VAL A 28 -10.87 -0.80 5.58
CA VAL A 28 -10.03 -1.25 6.70
C VAL A 28 -10.09 -0.18 7.78
N GLU A 29 -10.69 -0.52 8.92
CA GLU A 29 -10.69 0.31 10.12
C GLU A 29 -9.91 -0.42 11.20
N ALA A 30 -8.87 0.21 11.73
CA ALA A 30 -8.01 -0.43 12.74
C ALA A 30 -8.72 -0.47 14.09
N ASP A 31 -8.80 -1.66 14.68
CA ASP A 31 -9.16 -1.81 16.08
C ASP A 31 -8.04 -1.33 17.02
N GLN A 32 -8.31 -1.30 18.32
CA GLN A 32 -7.32 -0.86 19.32
C GLN A 32 -6.00 -1.62 19.23
N ARG A 33 -6.04 -2.95 19.04
CA ARG A 33 -4.85 -3.80 18.97
C ARG A 33 -4.05 -3.53 17.69
N GLN A 34 -4.73 -3.33 16.57
CA GLN A 34 -4.11 -2.98 15.30
C GLN A 34 -3.47 -1.59 15.36
N ARG A 35 -4.09 -0.61 16.02
CA ARG A 35 -3.51 0.73 16.24
C ARG A 35 -2.25 0.68 17.11
N GLU A 36 -2.25 -0.11 18.17
CA GLU A 36 -1.05 -0.34 19.00
C GLU A 36 0.08 -1.01 18.20
N ALA A 37 -0.25 -1.99 17.37
CA ALA A 37 0.71 -2.65 16.50
C ALA A 37 1.26 -1.71 15.41
N LEU A 38 0.42 -0.85 14.83
CA LEU A 38 0.84 0.19 13.89
C LEU A 38 1.80 1.19 14.54
N ALA A 39 1.47 1.67 15.75
CA ALA A 39 2.35 2.57 16.49
C ALA A 39 3.72 1.93 16.74
N ALA A 40 3.75 0.65 17.11
CA ALA A 40 4.99 -0.08 17.33
C ALA A 40 5.81 -0.30 16.05
N GLU A 41 5.16 -0.63 14.93
CA GLU A 41 5.83 -0.90 13.65
C GLU A 41 6.42 0.37 13.02
N TYR A 42 5.75 1.51 13.16
CA TYR A 42 6.17 2.79 12.59
C TYR A 42 6.83 3.74 13.59
N GLU A 43 7.18 3.25 14.79
CA GLU A 43 7.84 4.02 15.85
C GLU A 43 7.10 5.32 16.23
N LEU A 44 5.76 5.25 16.26
CA LEU A 44 4.87 6.35 16.65
C LEU A 44 4.61 6.31 18.17
N LEU A 45 4.31 7.47 18.77
CA LEU A 45 3.86 7.52 20.16
C LEU A 45 2.46 6.93 20.31
N SER A 46 1.57 7.21 19.35
CA SER A 46 0.23 6.65 19.30
C SER A 46 -0.38 6.76 17.90
N VAL A 47 -1.36 5.89 17.65
CA VAL A 47 -2.30 5.98 16.52
C VAL A 47 -3.69 6.10 17.13
N GLU A 48 -4.33 7.24 16.99
CA GLU A 48 -5.66 7.50 17.53
C GLU A 48 -6.75 6.92 16.61
N SER A 49 -6.55 7.04 15.29
CA SER A 49 -7.47 6.53 14.27
C SER A 49 -6.70 6.04 13.04
N TYR A 50 -7.23 5.03 12.36
CA TYR A 50 -6.74 4.59 11.04
C TYR A 50 -7.89 4.01 10.25
N ARG A 51 -8.08 4.53 9.03
CA ARG A 51 -9.13 4.16 8.11
C ARG A 51 -8.61 4.19 6.68
N ALA A 52 -8.77 3.09 5.96
CA ALA A 52 -8.46 3.00 4.54
C ALA A 52 -9.70 2.59 3.76
N GLU A 53 -10.15 3.47 2.86
CA GLU A 53 -11.19 3.19 1.87
C GLU A 53 -10.53 2.93 0.52
N LEU A 54 -10.55 1.68 0.07
CA LEU A 54 -9.84 1.23 -1.12
C LEU A 54 -10.80 0.59 -2.13
N LEU A 55 -10.46 0.68 -3.40
CA LEU A 55 -11.08 -0.04 -4.50
C LEU A 55 -10.03 -0.88 -5.21
N VAL A 56 -10.22 -2.19 -5.22
CA VAL A 56 -9.36 -3.13 -5.94
C VAL A 56 -10.04 -3.53 -7.24
N ALA A 57 -9.47 -3.13 -8.37
CA ALA A 57 -10.06 -3.36 -9.68
C ALA A 57 -9.11 -4.10 -10.63
N SER A 58 -9.67 -4.89 -11.54
CA SER A 58 -8.88 -5.52 -12.60
C SER A 58 -8.24 -4.47 -13.49
N TRP A 59 -6.99 -4.72 -13.85
CA TRP A 59 -6.18 -3.90 -14.74
C TRP A 59 -5.54 -4.78 -15.82
N LYS A 60 -4.97 -4.15 -16.86
CA LYS A 60 -4.49 -4.81 -18.08
C LYS A 60 -3.71 -6.11 -17.80
N ARG A 61 -3.93 -7.14 -18.65
CA ARG A 61 -3.21 -8.44 -18.64
C ARG A 61 -3.07 -9.04 -17.24
N ASN A 62 -4.19 -9.21 -16.54
CA ASN A 62 -4.29 -9.76 -15.18
C ASN A 62 -3.62 -8.90 -14.08
N GLY A 63 -3.29 -7.65 -14.39
CA GLY A 63 -2.90 -6.69 -13.37
C GLY A 63 -4.07 -6.33 -12.47
N VAL A 64 -3.74 -5.68 -11.37
CA VAL A 64 -4.69 -5.16 -10.39
C VAL A 64 -4.30 -3.72 -10.10
N LYS A 65 -5.29 -2.84 -10.09
CA LYS A 65 -5.11 -1.47 -9.62
C LYS A 65 -5.81 -1.32 -8.29
N VAL A 66 -5.11 -0.77 -7.30
CA VAL A 66 -5.65 -0.39 -6.00
C VAL A 66 -5.65 1.13 -5.94
N THR A 67 -6.80 1.73 -5.68
CA THR A 67 -6.94 3.18 -5.50
C THR A 67 -7.76 3.47 -4.26
N GLY A 68 -7.50 4.56 -3.56
CA GLY A 68 -8.32 4.95 -2.44
C GLY A 68 -7.79 6.16 -1.69
N ARG A 69 -8.23 6.29 -0.44
CA ARG A 69 -7.71 7.26 0.52
C ARG A 69 -7.42 6.58 1.84
N VAL A 70 -6.37 7.06 2.51
CA VAL A 70 -6.02 6.67 3.87
C VAL A 70 -6.14 7.89 4.75
N GLU A 71 -6.92 7.75 5.81
CA GLU A 71 -7.08 8.75 6.86
C GLU A 71 -6.56 8.18 8.18
N ALA A 72 -5.76 8.94 8.90
CA ALA A 72 -5.25 8.55 10.20
C ALA A 72 -4.90 9.76 11.07
N ASP A 73 -5.19 9.66 12.35
CA ASP A 73 -4.65 10.55 13.37
C ASP A 73 -3.53 9.81 14.09
N ILE A 74 -2.35 10.45 14.13
CA ILE A 74 -1.15 9.90 14.76
C ILE A 74 -0.48 10.93 15.65
N THR A 75 0.29 10.44 16.62
CA THR A 75 1.23 11.27 17.38
C THR A 75 2.64 10.70 17.24
N GLN A 76 3.58 11.55 16.84
CA GLN A 76 4.98 11.22 16.64
C GLN A 76 5.87 11.89 17.68
N ALA A 77 7.01 11.29 17.99
CA ALA A 77 8.04 11.95 18.78
C ALA A 77 8.86 12.90 17.89
N CYS A 78 9.01 14.16 18.29
CA CYS A 78 9.93 15.05 17.60
C CYS A 78 11.38 14.68 17.94
N ILE A 79 12.20 14.28 16.97
CA ILE A 79 13.62 13.95 17.22
C ILE A 79 14.47 15.14 17.67
N VAL A 80 13.98 16.38 17.49
CA VAL A 80 14.71 17.60 17.84
C VAL A 80 14.37 18.05 19.26
N THR A 81 13.08 18.23 19.56
CA THR A 81 12.62 18.79 20.85
C THR A 81 12.15 17.72 21.83
N LEU A 82 11.91 16.50 21.36
CA LEU A 82 11.24 15.41 22.10
C LEU A 82 9.80 15.74 22.55
N GLU A 83 9.20 16.78 21.99
CA GLU A 83 7.79 17.08 22.22
C GLU A 83 6.90 16.23 21.29
N PRO A 84 5.71 15.79 21.77
CA PRO A 84 4.74 15.10 20.93
C PRO A 84 4.24 16.00 19.81
N VAL A 85 4.23 15.47 18.58
CA VAL A 85 3.67 16.14 17.39
C VAL A 85 2.48 15.33 16.91
N SER A 86 1.29 15.91 17.02
CA SER A 86 0.07 15.34 16.44
C SER A 86 -0.02 15.68 14.96
N ALA A 87 -0.39 14.70 14.14
CA ALA A 87 -0.58 14.85 12.70
C ALA A 87 -1.88 14.16 12.26
N HIS A 88 -2.60 14.83 11.37
CA HIS A 88 -3.72 14.27 10.64
C HIS A 88 -3.23 13.93 9.23
N ILE A 89 -3.37 12.66 8.84
CA ILE A 89 -3.06 12.14 7.52
C ILE A 89 -4.38 12.00 6.78
N ASP A 90 -4.46 12.56 5.57
CA ASP A 90 -5.55 12.37 4.62
C ASP A 90 -4.96 12.40 3.21
N GLU A 91 -4.51 11.24 2.74
CA GLU A 91 -3.74 11.12 1.50
C GLU A 91 -4.42 10.16 0.52
N PRO A 92 -4.45 10.51 -0.79
CA PRO A 92 -4.81 9.54 -1.81
C PRO A 92 -3.71 8.48 -1.94
N VAL A 93 -4.13 7.23 -2.16
CA VAL A 93 -3.20 6.13 -2.43
C VAL A 93 -3.55 5.47 -3.75
N GLU A 94 -2.52 5.13 -4.52
CA GLU A 94 -2.63 4.38 -5.76
C GLU A 94 -1.47 3.39 -5.85
N ALA A 95 -1.77 2.15 -6.21
CA ALA A 95 -0.76 1.13 -6.48
C ALA A 95 -1.20 0.24 -7.63
N LEU A 96 -0.22 -0.16 -8.44
CA LEU A 96 -0.41 -1.11 -9.54
C LEU A 96 0.32 -2.40 -9.20
N PHE A 97 -0.38 -3.52 -9.32
CA PHE A 97 0.15 -4.85 -9.07
C PHE A 97 0.08 -5.69 -10.34
N LEU A 98 1.15 -6.40 -10.67
CA LEU A 98 1.24 -7.32 -11.80
C LEU A 98 1.61 -8.72 -11.34
N PRO A 99 1.12 -9.78 -11.99
CA PRO A 99 1.64 -11.12 -11.74
C PRO A 99 3.15 -11.18 -12.02
N GLU A 100 3.94 -11.91 -11.25
CA GLU A 100 5.41 -12.03 -11.44
C GLU A 100 5.84 -12.42 -12.87
N GLN A 101 4.97 -13.17 -13.57
CA GLN A 101 5.21 -13.62 -14.95
C GLN A 101 4.84 -12.56 -16.01
N SER A 102 4.26 -11.42 -15.60
CA SER A 102 3.85 -10.36 -16.50
C SER A 102 5.03 -9.76 -17.25
N LYS A 103 4.83 -9.49 -18.54
CA LYS A 103 5.80 -8.76 -19.37
C LYS A 103 5.63 -7.24 -19.28
N LEU A 104 4.51 -6.76 -18.72
CA LEU A 104 4.22 -5.32 -18.63
C LEU A 104 5.11 -4.60 -17.61
N GLY A 105 5.51 -5.27 -16.52
CA GLY A 105 6.45 -4.70 -15.54
C GLY A 105 7.92 -4.74 -15.99
N ARG A 106 8.18 -5.28 -17.19
CA ARG A 106 9.53 -5.37 -17.78
C ARG A 106 9.73 -4.40 -18.95
N GLU A 107 8.76 -3.55 -19.26
CA GLU A 107 8.87 -2.52 -20.29
C GLU A 107 9.99 -1.54 -19.88
N GLY A 108 11.18 -1.70 -20.46
CA GLY A 108 12.42 -0.98 -20.09
C GLY A 108 13.66 -1.87 -19.89
N PHE A 109 13.48 -3.19 -19.70
CA PHE A 109 14.57 -4.14 -19.44
C PHE A 109 14.87 -5.09 -20.61
N GLU A 110 14.29 -4.87 -21.80
CA GLU A 110 14.62 -5.68 -22.98
C GLU A 110 15.98 -5.27 -23.57
N GLY A 111 17.02 -6.02 -23.19
CA GLY A 111 18.18 -6.32 -24.04
C GLY A 111 18.97 -5.13 -24.57
N GLY A 112 19.45 -4.25 -23.70
CA GLY A 112 20.45 -3.21 -24.04
C GLY A 112 19.89 -1.82 -24.36
N GLY A 113 18.60 -1.57 -24.10
CA GLY A 113 18.00 -0.24 -24.15
C GLY A 113 18.30 0.61 -22.91
N GLU A 114 18.39 1.92 -23.11
CA GLU A 114 18.52 2.93 -22.04
C GLU A 114 17.29 2.91 -21.13
N ILE A 115 17.51 2.90 -19.81
CA ILE A 115 16.45 3.01 -18.82
C ILE A 115 16.19 4.51 -18.60
N ILE A 116 15.09 5.02 -19.14
CA ILE A 116 14.65 6.39 -18.90
C ILE A 116 13.78 6.39 -17.64
N LEU A 117 14.33 6.93 -16.55
CA LEU A 117 13.62 7.13 -15.29
C LEU A 117 13.10 8.57 -15.23
N ASP A 118 11.79 8.72 -15.12
CA ASP A 118 11.15 10.00 -14.83
C ASP A 118 10.90 10.10 -13.32
N ALA A 119 11.48 11.11 -12.68
CA ALA A 119 11.36 11.31 -11.23
C ALA A 119 9.92 11.73 -10.83
N ASP A 120 9.19 12.35 -11.75
CA ASP A 120 7.80 12.77 -11.56
C ASP A 120 6.79 11.80 -12.23
N GLY A 121 7.30 10.69 -12.79
CA GLY A 121 6.49 9.65 -13.42
C GLY A 121 5.69 8.83 -12.40
N PRO A 122 4.64 8.10 -12.85
CA PRO A 122 3.89 7.22 -11.96
C PRO A 122 4.78 6.12 -11.39
N ASP A 123 4.48 5.71 -10.16
CA ASP A 123 5.20 4.62 -9.50
C ASP A 123 5.20 3.35 -10.34
N SER A 124 6.32 2.63 -10.28
CA SER A 124 6.47 1.36 -10.96
C SER A 124 5.54 0.30 -10.33
N PRO A 125 4.98 -0.61 -11.15
CA PRO A 125 4.07 -1.62 -10.63
C PRO A 125 4.82 -2.61 -9.72
N GLU A 126 4.19 -2.97 -8.60
CA GLU A 126 4.63 -4.05 -7.75
C GLU A 126 4.25 -5.41 -8.33
N THR A 127 4.94 -6.48 -7.93
CA THR A 127 4.60 -7.85 -8.33
C THR A 127 3.83 -8.58 -7.23
N PHE A 128 2.88 -9.42 -7.62
CA PHE A 128 2.22 -10.35 -6.70
C PHE A 128 2.33 -11.80 -7.18
N SER A 129 2.36 -12.73 -6.23
CA SER A 129 2.36 -14.17 -6.44
C SER A 129 1.16 -14.82 -5.76
N GLY A 130 0.68 -15.95 -6.30
CA GLY A 130 -0.49 -16.67 -5.81
C GLY A 130 -1.19 -17.51 -6.86
#